data_AF-A0A820P2P7-F1
#
_entry.id   AF-A0A820P2P7-F1
#
_cell.length_a   1.000
_cell.length_b   1.000
_cell.length_c   1.000
_cell.angle_alpha   90.00
_cell.angle_beta   90.00
_cell.angle_gamma   90.00
#
_symmetry.space_group_name_H-M   'P 1'
#
loop_
_entity.id
_entity.type
_entity.pdbx_description
1 polymer ?
#
loop_
_entity_poly.entity_id
_entity_poly.type
_entity_poly.pdbx_seq_one_letter_code
_entity_poly.pdbx_strand_id
1 'polypeptide(L)'
;SLQNAIDQFKNAATQFNYRVQTTLDKSNPIQLRIVNDQLMQVERAFQNPLGNSIEQSTLKHTIYAPSRTNRYNARGFPTITDAIEDRNITNIQQQISIVTYFIHSAISVLQPPNKIQSILYTFFFI
;
A
#
# COMPACT_ATOMS: atom_id res chain seq x y z
N SER A 1 1.83 -0.65 -16.36
CA SER A 1 2.09 -2.08 -16.06
C SER A 1 2.40 -2.22 -14.58
N LEU A 2 2.30 -3.44 -14.02
CA LEU A 2 2.62 -3.71 -12.62
C LEU A 2 4.06 -3.32 -12.27
N GLN A 3 5.03 -3.67 -13.13
CA GLN A 3 6.43 -3.32 -12.94
C GLN A 3 6.64 -1.81 -12.79
N ASN A 4 6.02 -1.01 -13.67
CA ASN A 4 6.11 0.45 -13.59
C ASN A 4 5.51 0.98 -12.28
N ALA A 5 4.41 0.41 -11.78
CA ALA A 5 3.84 0.81 -10.50
C ALA A 5 4.79 0.49 -9.32
N ILE A 6 5.48 -0.66 -9.36
CA ILE A 6 6.51 -1.02 -8.38
C ILE A 6 7.66 -0.02 -8.40
N ASP A 7 8.15 0.35 -9.59
CA ASP A 7 9.24 1.32 -9.74
C ASP A 7 8.83 2.71 -9.23
N GLN A 8 7.60 3.13 -9.51
CA GLN A 8 7.05 4.38 -8.98
C GLN A 8 6.90 4.35 -7.46
N PHE A 9 6.49 3.21 -6.87
CA PHE A 9 6.43 3.05 -5.43
C PHE A 9 7.80 3.13 -4.78
N LYS A 10 8.80 2.46 -5.35
CA LYS A 10 10.19 2.55 -4.91
C LYS A 10 10.69 4.01 -4.91
N ASN A 11 10.39 4.75 -5.98
CA ASN A 11 10.74 6.16 -6.09
C ASN A 11 10.02 7.00 -5.03
N ALA A 12 8.71 6.81 -4.85
CA ALA A 12 7.92 7.52 -3.84
C ALA A 12 8.44 7.25 -2.41
N ALA A 13 8.77 6.00 -2.08
CA ALA A 13 9.35 5.63 -0.80
C ALA A 13 10.73 6.29 -0.58
N THR A 14 11.57 6.33 -1.61
CA THR A 14 12.88 7.00 -1.55
C THR A 14 12.73 8.49 -1.29
N GLN A 15 11.81 9.15 -1.99
CA GLN A 15 11.53 10.58 -1.80
C GLN A 15 10.91 10.88 -0.44
N PHE A 16 10.00 10.02 0.03
CA PHE A 16 9.45 10.12 1.39
C PHE A 16 10.56 10.02 2.45
N ASN A 17 11.43 9.02 2.35
CA ASN A 17 12.53 8.84 3.29
C ASN A 17 13.50 10.03 3.27
N TYR A 18 13.86 10.53 2.07
CA TYR A 18 14.68 11.72 1.93
C TYR A 18 14.04 12.95 2.63
N ARG A 19 12.74 13.18 2.43
CA ARG A 19 12.00 14.26 3.08
C ARG A 19 11.98 14.12 4.60
N VAL A 20 11.74 12.91 5.12
CA VAL A 20 11.78 12.63 6.57
C VAL A 20 13.16 12.93 7.14
N GLN A 21 14.24 12.59 6.45
CA GLN A 21 15.60 12.82 6.96
C GLN A 21 16.04 14.29 6.89
N THR A 22 15.54 15.05 5.92
CA THR A 22 16.01 16.42 5.66
C THR A 22 15.13 17.52 6.24
N THR A 23 13.83 17.27 6.39
CA THR A 23 12.85 18.34 6.73
C THR A 23 12.14 18.14 8.06
N LEU A 24 12.16 16.93 8.63
CA LEU A 24 11.43 16.63 9.86
C LEU A 24 12.12 17.25 11.07
N ASP A 25 11.46 18.21 11.72
CA ASP A 25 11.81 18.62 13.07
C ASP A 25 11.23 17.62 14.08
N LYS A 26 12.10 16.77 14.65
CA LYS A 26 11.71 15.75 15.63
C LYS A 26 11.24 16.32 16.96
N SER A 27 11.52 17.59 17.25
CA SER A 27 11.01 18.27 18.44
C SER A 27 9.55 18.73 18.27
N ASN A 28 9.07 18.82 17.03
CA ASN A 28 7.69 19.19 16.72
C ASN A 28 6.77 17.95 16.70
N PRO A 29 5.88 17.78 17.70
CA PRO A 29 5.04 16.59 17.81
C PRO A 29 4.02 16.45 16.68
N ILE A 30 3.59 17.56 16.05
CA ILE A 30 2.65 17.51 14.93
C ILE A 30 3.32 16.97 13.67
N GLN A 31 4.54 17.43 13.36
CA GLN A 31 5.28 16.91 12.21
C GLN A 31 5.61 15.42 12.38
N LEU A 32 5.98 15.02 13.60
CA LEU A 32 6.24 13.62 13.93
C LEU A 32 4.97 12.75 13.75
N ARG A 33 3.81 13.26 14.20
CA ARG A 33 2.53 12.56 14.02
C ARG A 33 2.19 12.39 12.54
N ILE A 34 2.33 13.43 11.72
CA ILE A 34 2.06 13.34 10.27
C ILE A 34 2.90 12.23 9.62
N VAL A 35 4.20 12.17 9.91
CA VAL A 35 5.10 11.14 9.36
C VAL A 35 4.70 9.74 9.84
N ASN A 36 4.39 9.58 11.13
CA ASN A 36 3.95 8.30 11.71
C ASN A 36 2.63 7.83 11.11
N ASP A 37 1.69 8.74 10.89
CA ASP A 37 0.40 8.44 10.28
C ASP A 37 0.57 8.02 8.81
N GLN A 38 1.48 8.65 8.07
CA GLN A 38 1.81 8.21 6.71
C GLN A 38 2.40 6.79 6.70
N LEU A 39 3.35 6.49 7.60
CA LEU A 39 3.92 5.14 7.73
C LEU A 39 2.84 4.09 8.03
N MET A 40 1.94 4.38 8.97
CA MET A 40 0.83 3.48 9.30
C MET A 40 -0.14 3.32 8.12
N GLN A 41 -0.47 4.41 7.43
CA GLN A 41 -1.43 4.39 6.34
C GLN A 41 -0.91 3.66 5.09
N VAL A 42 0.39 3.64 4.85
CA VAL A 42 0.97 2.91 3.70
C VAL A 42 0.67 1.42 3.80
N GLU A 43 0.84 0.81 4.98
CA GLU A 43 0.50 -0.61 5.17
C GLU A 43 -0.99 -0.85 4.98
N ARG A 44 -1.84 0.05 5.50
CA ARG A 44 -3.29 -0.03 5.33
C ARG A 44 -3.72 0.14 3.88
N ALA A 45 -2.99 0.89 3.08
CA ALA A 45 -3.29 1.10 1.66
C ALA A 45 -3.17 -0.20 0.84
N PHE A 46 -2.49 -1.23 1.34
CA PHE A 46 -2.43 -2.55 0.70
C PHE A 46 -3.58 -3.48 1.09
N GLN A 47 -4.48 -3.06 1.98
CA GLN A 47 -5.61 -3.87 2.41
C GLN A 47 -6.84 -3.65 1.51
N ASN A 48 -7.24 -4.70 0.78
CA ASN A 48 -8.47 -4.70 0.00
C ASN A 48 -9.69 -4.91 0.93
N PRO A 49 -10.62 -3.95 1.02
CA PRO A 49 -11.81 -4.10 1.86
C PRO A 49 -12.71 -5.25 1.41
N LEU A 50 -12.68 -5.62 0.13
CA LEU A 50 -13.46 -6.73 -0.44
C LEU A 50 -12.80 -8.10 -0.21
N GLY A 51 -11.59 -8.15 0.35
CA GLY A 51 -10.80 -9.37 0.51
C GLY A 51 -10.10 -9.81 -0.78
N ASN A 52 -9.17 -10.76 -0.66
CA ASN A 52 -8.37 -11.24 -1.79
C ASN A 52 -9.14 -12.23 -2.69
N SER A 53 -10.11 -12.96 -2.14
CA SER A 53 -11.05 -13.81 -2.86
C SER A 53 -12.27 -14.11 -1.98
N ILE A 54 -13.34 -14.66 -2.57
CA ILE A 54 -14.53 -15.09 -1.81
C ILE A 54 -14.15 -16.11 -0.72
N GLU A 55 -13.21 -17.02 -1.03
CA GLU A 55 -12.71 -18.05 -0.11
C GLU A 55 -11.74 -17.51 0.96
N GLN A 56 -11.13 -16.35 0.72
CA GLN A 56 -10.13 -15.72 1.60
C GLN A 56 -10.55 -14.30 2.00
N SER A 57 -11.84 -14.09 2.28
CA SER A 57 -12.39 -12.76 2.59
C SER A 57 -11.78 -12.10 3.84
N THR A 58 -11.22 -12.90 4.75
CA THR A 58 -10.47 -12.43 5.94
C THR A 58 -9.03 -12.01 5.62
N LEU A 59 -8.45 -12.52 4.51
CA LEU A 59 -7.13 -12.13 4.03
C LEU A 59 -7.29 -10.95 3.07
N LYS A 60 -7.05 -9.76 3.61
CA LYS A 60 -7.24 -8.50 2.88
C LYS A 60 -5.96 -7.98 2.24
N HIS A 61 -4.81 -8.51 2.62
CA HIS A 61 -3.54 -7.94 2.19
C HIS A 61 -3.21 -8.34 0.74
N THR A 62 -3.07 -7.36 -0.13
CA THR A 62 -2.90 -7.60 -1.59
C THR A 62 -1.48 -8.00 -1.99
N ILE A 63 -0.47 -7.61 -1.20
CA ILE A 63 0.95 -7.94 -1.48
C ILE A 63 1.37 -9.30 -0.92
N TYR A 64 0.82 -9.76 0.20
CA TYR A 64 1.19 -11.02 0.83
C TYR A 64 -0.01 -11.71 1.45
N ALA A 65 -0.01 -13.04 1.41
CA ALA A 65 -0.93 -13.86 2.18
C ALA A 65 -0.29 -15.25 2.42
N PRO A 66 -0.81 -16.03 3.38
CA PRO A 66 -0.49 -17.46 3.47
C PRO A 66 -0.81 -18.18 2.16
N SER A 67 -0.02 -19.18 1.79
CA SER A 67 -0.32 -20.02 0.63
C SER A 67 -1.61 -20.83 0.84
N ARG A 68 -2.34 -21.09 -0.27
CA ARG A 68 -3.50 -22.01 -0.28
C ARG A 68 -3.10 -23.42 0.15
N THR A 69 -1.92 -23.87 -0.27
CA THR A 69 -1.44 -25.25 -0.07
C THR A 69 -0.63 -25.44 1.21
N ASN A 70 0.03 -24.37 1.71
CA ASN A 70 0.81 -24.42 2.95
C ASN A 70 0.76 -23.07 3.68
N ARG A 71 0.01 -23.00 4.79
CA ARG A 71 -0.16 -21.76 5.56
C ARG A 71 1.12 -21.24 6.22
N TYR A 72 2.18 -22.05 6.33
CA TYR A 72 3.48 -21.62 6.84
C TYR A 72 4.35 -20.95 5.77
N ASN A 73 3.97 -21.04 4.49
CA ASN A 73 4.67 -20.37 3.39
C ASN A 73 3.90 -19.12 2.98
N ALA A 74 4.50 -17.94 3.21
CA ALA A 74 3.98 -16.70 2.65
C ALA A 74 4.19 -16.67 1.13
N ARG A 75 3.18 -16.19 0.38
CA ARG A 75 3.29 -15.91 -1.05
C ARG A 75 3.10 -14.42 -1.31
N GLY A 76 3.92 -13.89 -2.20
CA GLY A 76 3.77 -12.55 -2.76
C GLY A 76 2.67 -12.52 -3.82
N PHE A 77 1.91 -11.44 -3.88
CA PHE A 77 0.81 -11.22 -4.83
C PHE A 77 -0.13 -12.43 -4.96
N PRO A 78 -0.72 -12.91 -3.85
CA PRO A 78 -1.42 -14.19 -3.77
C PRO A 78 -2.52 -14.34 -4.83
N THR A 79 -3.27 -13.28 -5.14
CA THR A 79 -4.37 -13.35 -6.13
C THR A 79 -3.87 -13.54 -7.55
N ILE A 80 -2.72 -12.94 -7.89
CA ILE A 80 -2.07 -13.13 -9.20
C ILE A 80 -1.49 -14.54 -9.29
N THR A 81 -0.80 -15.01 -8.25
CA THR A 81 -0.23 -16.37 -8.24
C THR A 81 -1.32 -17.43 -8.35
N ASP A 82 -2.42 -17.24 -7.63
CA ASP A 82 -3.58 -18.14 -7.70
C ASP A 82 -4.20 -18.16 -9.10
N ALA A 83 -4.39 -17.00 -9.74
CA ALA A 83 -4.94 -16.92 -11.09
C ALA A 83 -4.02 -17.57 -12.15
N ILE A 84 -2.70 -17.54 -11.95
CA ILE A 84 -1.72 -18.25 -12.78
C ILE A 84 -1.84 -19.76 -12.59
N GLU A 85 -1.92 -20.23 -11.33
CA GLU A 85 -2.12 -21.65 -11.00
C GLU A 85 -3.41 -22.19 -11.62
N ASP A 86 -4.49 -21.40 -11.58
CA ASP A 86 -5.79 -21.70 -12.16
C ASP A 86 -5.82 -21.58 -13.71
N ARG A 87 -4.72 -21.13 -14.34
CA ARG A 87 -4.57 -20.89 -15.79
C ARG A 87 -5.65 -19.98 -16.39
N ASN A 88 -6.21 -19.07 -15.58
CA ASN A 88 -7.29 -18.19 -15.98
C ASN A 88 -6.76 -16.82 -16.43
N ILE A 89 -6.48 -16.67 -17.73
CA ILE A 89 -5.86 -15.46 -18.29
C ILE A 89 -6.66 -14.18 -18.01
N THR A 90 -8.00 -14.24 -18.09
CA THR A 90 -8.87 -13.10 -17.80
C THR A 90 -8.71 -12.66 -16.33
N ASN A 91 -8.69 -13.62 -15.41
CA ASN A 91 -8.48 -13.33 -13.99
C ASN A 91 -7.06 -12.79 -13.74
N ILE A 92 -6.03 -13.32 -14.40
CA ILE A 92 -4.65 -12.80 -14.28
C ILE A 92 -4.60 -11.30 -14.60
N GLN A 93 -5.19 -10.89 -15.73
CA GLN A 93 -5.22 -9.48 -16.13
C GLN A 93 -5.99 -8.61 -15.13
N GLN A 94 -7.13 -9.10 -14.65
CA GLN A 94 -7.93 -8.42 -13.62
C GLN A 94 -7.13 -8.24 -12.32
N GLN A 95 -6.49 -9.30 -11.81
CA GLN A 95 -5.72 -9.24 -10.57
C GLN A 95 -4.49 -8.33 -10.69
N ILE A 96 -3.82 -8.30 -11.85
CA ILE A 96 -2.75 -7.35 -12.13
C ILE A 96 -3.25 -5.91 -12.01
N SER A 97 -4.41 -5.59 -12.57
CA SER A 97 -5.01 -4.25 -12.47
C SER A 97 -5.37 -3.87 -11.04
N ILE A 98 -5.95 -4.81 -10.27
CA ILE A 98 -6.30 -4.61 -8.86
C ILE A 98 -5.05 -4.34 -8.02
N VAL A 99 -4.03 -5.19 -8.11
CA VAL A 99 -2.77 -5.00 -7.38
C VAL A 99 -2.10 -3.68 -7.77
N THR A 100 -2.09 -3.35 -9.06
CA THR A 100 -1.56 -2.08 -9.56
C THR A 100 -2.28 -0.88 -8.93
N TYR A 101 -3.62 -0.94 -8.82
CA TYR A 101 -4.42 0.09 -8.15
C TYR A 101 -4.02 0.26 -6.68
N PHE A 102 -3.87 -0.83 -5.92
CA PHE A 102 -3.47 -0.74 -4.51
C PHE A 102 -2.04 -0.23 -4.33
N ILE A 103 -1.12 -0.55 -5.24
CA ILE A 103 0.21 0.06 -5.26
C ILE A 103 0.11 1.57 -5.49
N HIS A 104 -0.72 2.04 -6.42
CA HIS A 104 -0.94 3.47 -6.62
C HIS A 104 -1.61 4.15 -5.41
N SER A 105 -2.51 3.46 -4.72
CA SER A 105 -3.06 3.93 -3.45
C SER A 105 -1.95 4.14 -2.42
N ALA A 106 -1.04 3.17 -2.26
CA ALA A 106 0.09 3.29 -1.35
C ALA A 106 1.08 4.41 -1.77
N ILE A 107 1.32 4.59 -3.08
CA ILE A 107 2.10 5.72 -3.61
C ILE A 107 1.50 7.05 -3.17
N SER A 108 0.16 7.19 -3.23
CA SER A 108 -0.53 8.43 -2.88
C SER A 108 -0.36 8.80 -1.41
N VAL A 109 -0.30 7.81 -0.51
CA VAL A 109 -0.08 8.03 0.93
C VAL A 109 1.32 8.58 1.21
N LEU A 110 2.33 8.16 0.44
CA LEU A 110 3.73 8.60 0.61
C LEU A 110 3.99 10.01 0.08
N GLN A 111 3.07 10.57 -0.72
CA GLN A 111 3.20 11.93 -1.23
C GLN A 111 3.10 12.96 -0.09
N PRO A 112 3.59 14.19 -0.28
CA PRO A 112 3.35 15.25 0.68
C PRO A 112 1.85 15.50 0.87
N PRO A 113 1.40 15.75 2.12
CA PRO A 113 0.00 16.08 2.35
C PRO A 113 -0.37 17.32 1.54
N ASN A 114 -1.50 17.24 0.86
CA ASN A 114 -2.00 18.36 0.06
C ASN A 114 -2.47 19.49 0.98
N LYS A 115 -2.66 20.70 0.44
CA LYS A 115 -3.02 21.89 1.24
C LYS A 115 -4.22 21.67 2.18
N ILE A 116 -5.22 20.89 1.75
CA ILE A 116 -6.41 20.58 2.55
C ILE A 116 -6.05 19.68 3.74
N GLN A 117 -5.25 18.63 3.54
CA GLN A 117 -4.76 17.78 4.63
C GLN A 117 -3.90 18.59 5.61
N SER A 118 -3.03 19.47 5.11
CA SER A 118 -2.23 20.36 5.96
C SER A 118 -3.09 21.29 6.82
N ILE A 119 -4.19 21.81 6.26
CA ILE A 119 -5.19 22.61 6.99
C ILE A 119 -5.87 21.74 8.07
N LEU A 120 -6.31 20.52 7.75
CA LEU A 120 -6.94 19.62 8.73
C LEU A 120 -6.03 19.32 9.93
N TYR A 121 -4.72 19.10 9.69
CA TYR A 121 -3.74 18.93 10.77
C TYR A 121 -3.53 20.20 11.62
N THR A 122 -3.80 21.38 11.06
CA THR A 122 -3.64 22.67 11.75
C THR A 122 -4.88 23.03 12.57
N PHE A 123 -6.09 22.67 12.11
CA PHE A 123 -7.35 23.16 12.69
C PHE A 123 -8.08 22.15 13.59
N PHE A 124 -7.87 20.84 13.44
CA PHE A 124 -8.64 19.82 14.18
C PHE A 124 -7.86 19.10 15.29
N PHE A 125 -6.60 19.48 15.53
CA PHE A 125 -5.75 18.81 16.52
C PHE A 125 -4.99 19.77 17.46
N ILE A 126 -5.45 21.03 17.57
CA ILE A 126 -5.15 21.96 18.67
C ILE A 126 -6.37 21.97 19.59
#